data_AF-A0A9E6AN64-F1
#
_entry.id   AF-A0A9E6AN64-F1
#
_cell.length_a   1.000
_cell.length_b   1.000
_cell.length_c   1.000
_cell.angle_alpha   90.00
_cell.angle_beta   90.00
_cell.angle_gamma   90.00
#
_symmetry.space_group_name_H-M   'P 1'
#
loop_
_entity.id
_entity.type
_entity.pdbx_description
1 polymer ?
#
loop_
_entity_poly.entity_id
_entity_poly.type
_entity_poly.pdbx_seq_one_letter_code
_entity_poly.pdbx_strand_id
1 'polypeptide(L)'
;MTKHLLSVLAFVIVSFAVQGTSHFIINEAHYASISFIRSEPILVLGVLVMVIEAIIISFALSAYKPNQVRVKDGIWVSLAFGLFLASYIALVEPSKYDVPSIMGWVKVEASASFVQFIVFGVILGYIHAKFHQKALE
;
A
#
# COMPACT_ATOMS: atom_id res chain seq x y z
N MET A 1 13.87 7.91 14.27
CA MET A 1 14.02 7.93 12.79
C MET A 1 14.13 6.55 12.17
N THR A 2 14.96 5.63 12.70
CA THR A 2 15.16 4.28 12.14
C THR A 2 13.88 3.51 11.81
N LYS A 3 12.90 3.49 12.71
CA LYS A 3 11.61 2.83 12.48
C LYS A 3 10.85 3.35 11.25
N HIS A 4 10.97 4.64 10.95
CA HIS A 4 10.33 5.26 9.79
C HIS A 4 11.02 4.86 8.50
N LEU A 5 12.35 4.90 8.45
CA LEU A 5 13.12 4.44 7.28
C LEU A 5 12.86 2.97 6.96
N LEU A 6 12.82 2.11 7.99
CA LEU A 6 12.47 0.70 7.80
C LEU A 6 11.03 0.51 7.34
N SER A 7 10.09 1.34 7.82
CA SER A 7 8.71 1.30 7.34
C SER A 7 8.62 1.69 5.86
N VAL A 8 9.37 2.69 5.42
CA VAL A 8 9.43 3.11 4.01
C VAL A 8 9.98 1.99 3.14
N LEU A 9 11.12 1.42 3.51
CA LEU A 9 11.71 0.30 2.77
C LEU A 9 10.76 -0.90 2.71
N ALA A 10 10.13 -1.25 3.84
CA ALA A 10 9.16 -2.33 3.91
C ALA A 10 7.95 -2.07 3.00
N PHE A 11 7.41 -0.85 2.99
CA PHE A 11 6.28 -0.51 2.12
C PHE A 11 6.65 -0.67 0.65
N VAL A 12 7.79 -0.12 0.22
CA VAL A 12 8.25 -0.23 -1.17
C VAL A 12 8.37 -1.70 -1.58
N ILE A 13 8.99 -2.54 -0.75
CA ILE A 13 9.16 -3.98 -1.04
C ILE A 13 7.79 -4.68 -1.12
N VAL A 14 6.91 -4.45 -0.15
CA VAL A 14 5.57 -5.07 -0.12
C VAL A 14 4.75 -4.62 -1.33
N SER A 15 4.82 -3.34 -1.71
CA SER A 15 4.08 -2.81 -2.85
C SER A 15 4.57 -3.39 -4.18
N PHE A 16 5.89 -3.55 -4.38
CA PHE A 16 6.38 -4.29 -5.56
C PHE A 16 5.94 -5.75 -5.55
N ALA A 17 6.05 -6.43 -4.40
CA ALA A 17 5.70 -7.83 -4.28
C ALA A 17 4.21 -8.10 -4.52
N VAL A 18 3.33 -7.19 -4.10
CA VAL A 18 1.88 -7.35 -4.22
C VAL A 18 1.34 -6.65 -5.47
N GLN A 19 1.45 -5.33 -5.54
CA GLN A 19 0.88 -4.55 -6.65
C GLN A 19 1.67 -4.77 -7.94
N GLY A 20 3.00 -4.76 -7.87
CA GLY A 20 3.84 -5.06 -9.03
C GLY A 20 3.51 -6.43 -9.63
N THR A 21 3.43 -7.47 -8.80
CA THR A 21 3.03 -8.81 -9.25
C THR A 21 1.59 -8.84 -9.79
N SER A 22 0.65 -8.17 -9.13
CA SER A 22 -0.74 -8.08 -9.59
C SER A 22 -0.83 -7.47 -10.99
N HIS A 23 -0.15 -6.35 -11.22
CA HIS A 23 -0.26 -5.57 -12.44
C HIS A 23 0.57 -6.16 -13.60
N PHE A 24 1.80 -6.59 -13.33
CA PHE A 24 2.75 -6.97 -14.37
C PHE A 24 2.85 -8.47 -14.63
N ILE A 25 2.26 -9.31 -13.78
CA ILE A 25 2.39 -10.77 -13.91
C ILE A 25 1.02 -11.45 -13.93
N ILE A 26 0.18 -11.22 -12.91
CA ILE A 26 -1.09 -11.95 -12.75
C ILE A 26 -2.16 -11.41 -13.68
N ASN A 27 -2.31 -10.08 -13.76
CA ASN A 27 -3.39 -9.42 -14.49
C ASN A 27 -2.86 -8.64 -15.71
N GLU A 28 -1.70 -8.99 -16.24
CA GLU A 28 -1.07 -8.30 -17.38
C GLU A 28 -2.04 -8.11 -18.55
N ALA A 29 -2.74 -9.17 -18.96
CA ALA A 29 -3.71 -9.11 -20.05
C ALA A 29 -4.91 -8.19 -19.75
N HIS A 30 -5.33 -8.10 -18.48
CA HIS A 30 -6.37 -7.18 -18.06
C HIS A 30 -5.91 -5.74 -18.27
N TYR A 31 -4.72 -5.37 -17.78
CA TYR A 31 -4.20 -4.00 -17.94
C TYR A 31 -3.83 -3.67 -19.39
N ALA A 32 -3.29 -4.62 -20.16
CA ALA A 32 -2.94 -4.41 -21.57
C ALA A 32 -4.16 -4.12 -22.47
N SER A 33 -5.36 -4.53 -22.04
CA SER A 33 -6.61 -4.26 -22.76
C SER A 33 -7.18 -2.86 -22.54
N ILE A 34 -6.58 -2.07 -21.64
CA ILE A 34 -7.09 -0.76 -21.23
C ILE A 34 -6.43 0.34 -22.06
N SER A 35 -7.20 0.91 -22.99
CA SER A 35 -6.70 1.73 -24.10
C SER A 35 -6.09 3.09 -23.74
N PHE A 36 -6.39 3.65 -22.56
CA PHE A 36 -5.88 4.97 -22.14
C PHE A 36 -4.68 4.90 -21.19
N ILE A 37 -4.28 3.70 -20.75
CA ILE A 37 -3.10 3.50 -19.90
C ILE A 37 -1.84 3.61 -20.78
N ARG A 38 -0.79 4.25 -20.25
CA ARG A 38 0.50 4.31 -20.95
C ARG A 38 1.07 2.90 -21.11
N SER A 39 1.59 2.59 -22.29
CA SER A 39 2.27 1.31 -22.55
C SER A 39 3.46 1.08 -21.63
N GLU A 40 4.19 2.15 -21.30
CA GLU A 40 5.34 2.11 -20.40
C GLU A 40 5.05 2.91 -19.12
N PRO A 41 5.03 2.26 -17.94
CA PRO A 41 4.81 2.95 -16.68
C PRO A 41 6.01 3.83 -16.31
N ILE A 42 5.73 5.02 -15.79
CA ILE A 42 6.79 5.89 -15.24
C ILE A 42 7.11 5.40 -13.82
N LEU A 43 7.98 4.38 -13.71
CA LEU A 43 8.32 3.73 -12.44
C LEU A 43 8.76 4.70 -11.34
N VAL A 44 9.44 5.79 -11.70
CA VAL A 44 9.89 6.82 -10.74
C VAL A 44 8.70 7.45 -10.00
N LEU A 45 7.58 7.71 -10.67
CA LEU A 45 6.38 8.24 -10.02
C LEU A 45 5.75 7.21 -9.09
N GLY A 46 5.74 5.94 -9.48
CA GLY A 46 5.30 4.83 -8.64
C GLY A 46 6.13 4.70 -7.36
N VAL A 47 7.44 4.73 -7.47
CA VAL A 47 8.33 4.69 -6.29
C VAL A 47 8.17 5.94 -5.42
N LEU A 48 8.03 7.13 -6.04
CA LEU A 48 7.85 8.38 -5.31
C LEU A 48 6.58 8.34 -4.45
N VAL A 49 5.45 7.91 -5.00
CA VAL A 49 4.20 7.84 -4.23
C VAL A 49 4.29 6.80 -3.11
N MET A 50 4.94 5.65 -3.35
CA MET A 50 5.19 4.65 -2.30
C MET A 50 5.98 5.23 -1.13
N VAL A 51 7.01 6.03 -1.40
CA VAL A 51 7.79 6.68 -0.34
C VAL A 51 6.94 7.68 0.44
N ILE A 52 6.17 8.53 -0.25
CA ILE A 52 5.28 9.52 0.38
C ILE A 52 4.25 8.84 1.28
N GLU A 53 3.54 7.84 0.75
CA GLU A 53 2.52 7.09 1.49
C GLU A 53 3.11 6.40 2.72
N ALA A 54 4.26 5.74 2.58
CA ALA A 54 4.90 5.05 3.69
C ALA A 54 5.37 6.01 4.78
N ILE A 55 5.86 7.19 4.43
CA ILE A 55 6.18 8.25 5.39
C ILE A 55 4.90 8.64 6.14
N ILE A 56 3.83 8.98 5.43
CA ILE A 56 2.56 9.40 6.02
C ILE A 56 2.03 8.34 6.98
N ILE A 57 1.91 7.09 6.53
CA ILE A 57 1.38 5.97 7.33
C ILE A 57 2.26 5.70 8.56
N SER A 58 3.58 5.71 8.38
CA SER A 58 4.53 5.45 9.48
C SER A 58 4.49 6.54 10.55
N PHE A 59 4.39 7.81 10.16
CA PHE A 59 4.23 8.92 11.10
C PHE A 59 2.83 8.94 11.72
N ALA A 60 1.78 8.60 10.96
CA ALA A 60 0.42 8.49 11.49
C ALA A 60 0.32 7.45 12.61
N LEU A 61 0.99 6.29 12.47
CA LEU A 61 1.05 5.30 13.55
C LEU A 61 1.75 5.85 14.81
N SER A 62 2.90 6.52 14.63
CA SER A 62 3.59 7.17 15.76
C SER A 62 2.72 8.23 16.45
N ALA A 63 1.95 9.00 15.69
CA ALA A 63 1.08 10.04 16.23
C ALA A 63 -0.16 9.44 16.94
N TYR A 64 -0.74 8.40 16.37
CA TYR A 64 -1.90 7.70 16.92
C TYR A 64 -1.56 6.90 18.20
N LYS A 65 -0.40 6.24 18.20
CA LYS A 65 0.12 5.44 19.32
C LYS A 65 1.55 5.85 19.63
N PRO A 66 1.76 6.94 20.39
CA PRO A 66 3.10 7.38 20.77
C PRO A 66 3.80 6.37 21.70
N ASN A 67 3.02 5.63 22.50
CA ASN A 67 3.51 4.65 23.47
C ASN A 67 2.88 3.27 23.23
N GLN A 68 3.66 2.21 23.45
CA GLN A 68 3.19 0.81 23.46
C GLN A 68 2.46 0.36 22.17
N VAL A 69 3.08 0.60 21.01
CA VAL A 69 2.56 0.10 19.73
C VAL A 69 2.51 -1.42 19.71
N ARG A 70 1.37 -2.00 19.31
CA ARG A 70 1.22 -3.44 19.03
C ARG A 70 1.03 -3.65 17.53
N VAL A 71 1.23 -4.89 17.08
CA VAL A 71 1.05 -5.29 15.68
C VAL A 71 -0.34 -4.90 15.15
N LYS A 72 -1.40 -5.12 15.94
CA LYS A 72 -2.77 -4.77 15.54
C LYS A 72 -2.98 -3.27 15.30
N ASP A 73 -2.21 -2.40 15.97
CA ASP A 73 -2.32 -0.95 15.77
C ASP A 73 -1.75 -0.58 14.39
N GLY A 74 -0.66 -1.24 13.96
CA GLY A 74 -0.13 -1.12 12.60
C GLY A 74 -1.10 -1.63 11.53
N ILE A 75 -1.77 -2.76 11.77
CA ILE A 75 -2.80 -3.30 10.87
C ILE A 75 -3.94 -2.29 10.71
N TRP A 76 -4.49 -1.76 11.80
CA TRP A 76 -5.60 -0.81 11.74
C TRP A 76 -5.25 0.47 10.99
N VAL A 77 -4.10 1.08 11.29
CA VAL A 77 -3.66 2.30 10.61
C VAL A 77 -3.43 2.02 9.12
N SER A 78 -2.72 0.94 8.79
CA SER A 78 -2.44 0.56 7.40
C SER A 78 -3.72 0.27 6.62
N LEU A 79 -4.67 -0.47 7.19
CA LEU A 79 -5.97 -0.73 6.56
C LEU A 79 -6.83 0.51 6.40
N ALA A 80 -6.78 1.47 7.33
CA ALA A 80 -7.54 2.73 7.20
C ALA A 80 -7.05 3.55 6.00
N PHE A 81 -5.73 3.74 5.87
CA PHE A 81 -5.14 4.40 4.70
C PHE A 81 -5.32 3.58 3.42
N GLY A 82 -5.22 2.26 3.53
CA GLY A 82 -5.45 1.36 2.41
C GLY A 82 -6.87 1.42 1.89
N LEU A 83 -7.88 1.45 2.78
CA LEU A 83 -9.28 1.62 2.40
C LEU A 83 -9.51 2.98 1.74
N PHE A 84 -8.92 4.05 2.29
CA PHE A 84 -9.00 5.38 1.69
C PHE A 84 -8.47 5.39 0.25
N LEU A 85 -7.26 4.88 0.02
CA LEU A 85 -6.66 4.83 -1.32
C LEU A 85 -7.36 3.84 -2.25
N ALA A 86 -7.55 2.60 -1.80
CA ALA A 86 -8.12 1.53 -2.61
C ALA A 86 -9.56 1.81 -3.02
N SER A 87 -10.34 2.52 -2.21
CA SER A 87 -11.69 2.93 -2.59
C SER A 87 -11.68 3.91 -3.78
N TYR A 88 -10.71 4.84 -3.82
CA TYR A 88 -10.53 5.71 -4.96
C TYR A 88 -10.16 4.93 -6.22
N ILE A 89 -9.13 4.08 -6.13
CA ILE A 89 -8.64 3.29 -7.27
C ILE A 89 -9.74 2.33 -7.77
N ALA A 90 -10.37 1.58 -6.87
CA ALA A 90 -11.35 0.57 -7.26
C ALA A 90 -12.66 1.17 -7.79
N LEU A 91 -13.11 2.33 -7.28
CA LEU A 91 -14.44 2.86 -7.62
C LEU A 91 -14.39 4.07 -8.56
N VAL A 92 -13.43 4.97 -8.38
CA VAL A 92 -13.38 6.22 -9.15
C VAL A 92 -12.70 6.00 -10.49
N GLU A 93 -11.64 5.22 -10.57
CA GLU A 93 -10.96 4.94 -11.83
C GLU A 93 -11.86 4.32 -12.89
N PRO A 94 -12.61 3.22 -12.64
CA PRO A 94 -13.47 2.63 -13.66
C PRO A 94 -14.70 3.47 -13.99
N SER A 95 -14.94 4.60 -13.29
CA SER A 95 -15.95 5.59 -13.69
C SER A 95 -15.42 6.63 -14.69
N LYS A 96 -14.09 6.74 -14.83
CA LYS A 96 -13.41 7.64 -15.77
C LYS A 96 -12.84 6.89 -16.98
N TYR A 97 -12.62 5.60 -16.81
CA TYR A 97 -11.78 4.77 -17.65
C TYR A 97 -12.62 3.70 -18.33
N ASP A 98 -12.36 3.48 -19.63
CA ASP A 98 -13.03 2.43 -20.40
C ASP A 98 -12.39 1.07 -20.08
N VAL A 99 -12.74 0.54 -18.90
CA VAL A 99 -12.28 -0.76 -18.44
C VAL A 99 -13.19 -1.87 -18.99
N PRO A 100 -12.65 -3.04 -19.38
CA PRO A 100 -13.47 -4.12 -19.95
C PRO A 100 -14.55 -4.66 -19.00
N SER A 101 -14.30 -4.56 -17.68
CA SER A 101 -15.24 -4.96 -16.65
C SER A 101 -15.00 -4.16 -15.38
N ILE A 102 -15.97 -3.34 -14.98
CA ILE A 102 -15.92 -2.58 -13.72
C ILE A 102 -15.77 -3.53 -12.52
N MET A 103 -16.54 -4.63 -12.48
CA MET A 103 -16.45 -5.58 -11.37
C MET A 103 -15.14 -6.36 -11.39
N GLY A 104 -14.60 -6.67 -12.57
CA GLY A 104 -13.27 -7.27 -12.71
C GLY A 104 -12.18 -6.36 -12.14
N TRP A 105 -12.19 -5.09 -12.55
CA TRP A 105 -11.30 -4.04 -12.05
C TRP A 105 -11.38 -3.92 -10.52
N VAL A 106 -12.59 -3.74 -9.97
CA VAL A 106 -12.82 -3.63 -8.53
C VAL A 106 -12.25 -4.83 -7.78
N LYS A 107 -12.47 -6.06 -8.28
CA LYS A 107 -11.96 -7.27 -7.63
C LYS A 107 -10.43 -7.31 -7.61
N VAL A 108 -9.79 -7.00 -8.74
CA VAL A 108 -8.31 -6.99 -8.84
C VAL A 108 -7.74 -5.94 -7.90
N GLU A 109 -8.19 -4.69 -8.01
CA GLU A 109 -7.64 -3.57 -7.23
C GLU A 109 -7.92 -3.70 -5.74
N ALA A 110 -9.14 -4.09 -5.35
CA ALA A 110 -9.49 -4.25 -3.95
C ALA A 110 -8.74 -5.42 -3.32
N SER A 111 -8.58 -6.55 -4.02
CA SER A 111 -7.87 -7.71 -3.48
C SER A 111 -6.37 -7.46 -3.33
N ALA A 112 -5.72 -6.89 -4.35
CA ALA A 112 -4.31 -6.55 -4.30
C ALA A 112 -4.03 -5.51 -3.20
N SER A 113 -4.86 -4.46 -3.12
CA SER A 113 -4.75 -3.46 -2.06
C SER A 113 -4.96 -4.06 -0.67
N PHE A 114 -5.98 -4.90 -0.48
CA PHE A 114 -6.25 -5.54 0.80
C PHE A 114 -5.05 -6.38 1.27
N VAL A 115 -4.48 -7.19 0.38
CA VAL A 115 -3.29 -7.99 0.67
C VAL A 115 -2.11 -7.09 1.01
N GLN A 116 -1.83 -6.05 0.20
CA GLN A 116 -0.73 -5.11 0.44
C GLN A 116 -0.83 -4.48 1.83
N PHE A 117 -1.98 -3.89 2.15
CA PHE A 117 -2.14 -3.12 3.38
C PHE A 117 -2.26 -4.00 4.64
N ILE A 118 -2.73 -5.25 4.53
CA ILE A 118 -2.61 -6.21 5.63
C ILE A 118 -1.16 -6.59 5.88
N VAL A 119 -0.45 -7.04 4.83
CA VAL A 119 0.95 -7.50 4.96
C VAL A 119 1.83 -6.37 5.47
N PHE A 120 1.69 -5.18 4.89
CA PHE A 120 2.40 -4.00 5.36
C PHE A 120 2.01 -3.63 6.79
N GLY A 121 0.72 -3.68 7.15
CA GLY A 121 0.24 -3.34 8.48
C GLY A 121 0.84 -4.21 9.58
N VAL A 122 1.00 -5.51 9.32
CA VAL A 122 1.70 -6.45 10.21
C VAL A 122 3.15 -6.03 10.40
N ILE A 123 3.87 -5.78 9.30
CA ILE A 123 5.30 -5.41 9.32
C ILE A 123 5.50 -4.04 10.00
N LEU A 124 4.67 -3.06 9.67
CA LEU A 124 4.66 -1.73 10.26
C LEU A 124 4.50 -1.80 11.77
N GLY A 125 3.48 -2.53 12.24
CA GLY A 125 3.23 -2.70 13.67
C GLY A 125 4.39 -3.40 14.39
N TYR A 126 5.00 -4.41 13.76
CA TYR A 126 6.19 -5.09 14.31
C TYR A 126 7.40 -4.15 14.40
N ILE A 127 7.70 -3.39 13.34
CA ILE A 127 8.81 -2.43 13.33
C ILE A 127 8.63 -1.41 14.45
N HIS A 128 7.44 -0.81 14.57
CA HIS A 128 7.21 0.22 15.58
C HIS A 128 7.20 -0.32 17.00
N ALA A 129 6.68 -1.53 17.23
CA ALA A 129 6.73 -2.19 18.54
C ALA A 129 8.17 -2.46 18.99
N LYS A 130 9.00 -3.00 18.09
CA LYS A 130 10.40 -3.37 18.39
C LYS A 130 11.28 -2.16 18.69
N PHE A 131 11.15 -1.09 17.91
CA PHE A 131 11.97 0.12 18.10
C PHE A 131 11.44 1.04 19.20
N HIS A 132 10.26 0.75 19.76
CA HIS A 132 9.81 1.38 20.99
C HIS A 132 10.46 0.74 22.22
N GLN A 133 10.53 -0.60 22.29
CA GLN A 133 11.15 -1.31 23.42
C GLN A 133 12.61 -0.92 23.63
N LYS A 134 13.38 -0.77 22.54
CA LYS A 134 14.78 -0.33 22.60
C LYS A 134 15.03 1.09 23.14
N ALA A 135 13.99 1.92 23.28
CA ALA A 135 14.14 3.27 23.84
C ALA A 135 13.96 3.29 25.38
N LEU A 136 13.55 2.17 25.97
CA LEU A 136 13.29 2.00 27.40
C LEU A 136 14.33 1.10 28.09
N GLU A 137 15.21 0.46 27.31
CA GLU A 137 16.40 -0.28 27.76
C GLU A 137 17.63 0.64 27.73
#